data_AF-M2TWW9-F1
#
_entry.id   AF-M2TWW9-F1
#
_cell.length_a   1.000
_cell.length_b   1.000
_cell.length_c   1.000
_cell.angle_alpha   90.00
_cell.angle_beta   90.00
_cell.angle_gamma   90.00
#
_symmetry.space_group_name_H-M   'P 1'
#
loop_
_entity.id
_entity.type
_entity.pdbx_description
1 polymer ?
#
loop_
_entity_poly.entity_id
_entity_poly.type
_entity_poly.pdbx_seq_one_letter_code
_entity_poly.pdbx_strand_id
1 'polypeptide(L)'
;MADLESTLLLFPNRPKTPVSPVGTSQQPLVAEAELRVDIVKNLLEQIAGPDGFYPQDLRLKTTVYAAQELLDEMAVLYRRALGASAVHG
;
A
#
# COMPACT_ATOMS: atom_id res chain seq x y z
N MET A 1 21.63 -28.78 -13.53
CA MET A 1 20.63 -28.55 -12.46
C MET A 1 20.86 -27.14 -11.97
N ALA A 2 19.89 -26.24 -12.14
CA ALA A 2 20.04 -24.83 -11.77
C ALA A 2 19.62 -24.67 -10.31
N ASP A 3 20.58 -24.33 -9.45
CA ASP A 3 20.34 -23.94 -8.07
C ASP A 3 19.71 -22.55 -8.09
N LEU A 4 18.44 -22.45 -7.66
CA LEU A 4 17.69 -21.21 -7.68
C LEU A 4 17.96 -20.50 -6.35
N GLU A 5 19.08 -19.76 -6.31
CA GLU A 5 19.42 -18.86 -5.20
C GLU A 5 18.24 -17.90 -4.97
N SER A 6 17.50 -18.20 -3.92
CA SER A 6 16.25 -17.57 -3.52
C SER A 6 16.58 -16.15 -3.05
N THR A 7 16.56 -15.21 -3.99
CA THR A 7 16.68 -13.76 -3.69
C THR A 7 15.36 -13.27 -3.10
N LEU A 8 15.03 -13.76 -1.91
CA LEU A 8 13.97 -13.21 -1.09
C LEU A 8 14.55 -12.00 -0.36
N LEU A 9 14.27 -10.81 -0.88
CA LEU A 9 14.48 -9.58 -0.13
C LEU A 9 13.59 -9.64 1.11
N LEU A 10 14.22 -9.83 2.27
CA LEU A 10 13.57 -9.73 3.57
C LEU A 10 13.01 -8.32 3.70
N PHE A 11 11.67 -8.20 3.61
CA PHE A 11 10.99 -6.98 4.04
C PHE A 11 11.44 -6.61 5.46
N PRO A 12 11.57 -5.32 5.78
CA PRO A 12 12.17 -4.87 7.03
C PRO A 12 11.44 -5.50 8.23
N ASN A 13 12.13 -6.41 8.90
CA ASN A 13 11.63 -7.18 10.02
C ASN A 13 11.54 -6.24 11.24
N ARG A 14 10.35 -5.74 11.56
CA ARG A 14 10.14 -4.99 12.81
C ARG A 14 10.19 -5.98 13.98
N PRO A 15 11.07 -5.78 14.99
CA PRO A 15 11.07 -6.64 16.16
C PRO A 15 9.70 -6.58 16.85
N LYS A 16 9.15 -7.75 17.20
CA LYS A 16 7.96 -7.89 18.04
C LYS A 16 8.31 -7.51 19.48
N THR A 17 8.24 -6.22 19.80
CA THR A 17 8.10 -5.78 21.19
C THR A 17 6.64 -5.93 21.59
N PRO A 18 6.30 -6.54 22.75
CA PRO A 18 4.94 -6.54 23.25
C PRO A 18 4.63 -5.11 23.74
N VAL A 19 4.07 -4.31 22.85
CA VAL A 19 3.55 -2.99 23.19
C VAL A 19 2.25 -3.22 23.96
N SER A 20 2.27 -2.89 25.25
CA SER A 20 1.10 -2.75 26.12
C SER A 20 0.00 -1.96 25.39
N PRO A 21 -1.31 -2.28 25.54
CA PRO A 21 -2.38 -1.57 24.85
C PRO A 21 -2.59 -0.20 25.51
N VAL A 22 -1.63 0.70 25.33
CA VAL A 22 -1.88 2.13 25.48
C VAL A 22 -2.77 2.48 24.30
N GLY A 23 -4.03 2.80 24.59
CA GLY A 23 -5.02 3.26 23.64
C GLY A 23 -4.53 4.53 22.93
N THR A 24 -3.72 4.36 21.90
CA THR A 24 -3.51 5.35 20.87
C THR A 24 -4.75 5.28 19.99
N SER A 25 -5.49 6.38 19.94
CA SER A 25 -6.55 6.56 18.96
C SER A 25 -6.02 6.12 17.60
N GLN A 26 -6.73 5.22 16.92
CA GLN A 26 -6.31 4.72 15.61
C GLN A 26 -6.57 5.73 14.49
N GLN A 27 -7.30 6.80 14.79
CA GLN A 27 -7.57 7.94 13.91
C GLN A 27 -6.33 8.54 13.24
N PRO A 28 -5.24 8.89 13.96
CA PRO A 28 -4.00 9.34 13.33
C PRO A 28 -3.38 8.32 12.36
N LEU A 29 -3.58 7.01 12.58
CA LEU A 29 -3.07 5.98 11.68
C LEU A 29 -3.92 5.82 10.41
N VAL A 30 -5.25 5.93 10.53
CA VAL A 30 -6.16 5.94 9.37
C VAL A 30 -5.87 7.13 8.47
N ALA A 31 -5.81 8.34 9.04
CA ALA A 31 -5.59 9.56 8.27
C ALA A 31 -4.23 9.56 7.54
N GLU A 32 -3.19 9.06 8.19
CA GLU A 32 -1.87 8.91 7.59
C GLU A 32 -1.86 7.87 6.45
N ALA A 33 -2.62 6.78 6.57
CA ALA A 33 -2.75 5.81 5.49
C ALA A 33 -3.55 6.35 4.30
N GLU A 34 -4.63 7.09 4.55
CA GLU A 34 -5.39 7.78 3.51
C GLU A 34 -4.52 8.81 2.77
N LEU A 35 -3.71 9.59 3.49
CA LEU A 35 -2.75 10.50 2.87
C LEU A 35 -1.76 9.76 1.96
N ARG A 36 -1.24 8.60 2.39
CA ARG A 36 -0.34 7.78 1.55
C ARG A 36 -1.04 7.24 0.31
N VAL A 37 -2.31 6.85 0.43
CA VAL A 37 -3.12 6.42 -0.73
C VAL A 37 -3.23 7.57 -1.73
N ASP A 38 -3.54 8.78 -1.28
CA ASP A 38 -3.66 9.95 -2.15
C ASP A 38 -2.33 10.30 -2.84
N ILE A 39 -1.21 10.25 -2.12
CA ILE A 39 0.12 10.46 -2.70
C ILE A 39 0.40 9.45 -3.82
N VAL A 40 0.17 8.17 -3.56
CA VAL A 40 0.44 7.11 -4.55
C VAL A 40 -0.50 7.21 -5.75
N LYS A 41 -1.78 7.57 -5.55
CA LYS A 41 -2.72 7.85 -6.65
C LYS A 41 -2.21 8.96 -7.56
N ASN A 42 -1.79 10.08 -6.98
CA ASN A 42 -1.25 11.21 -7.73
C ASN A 42 0.02 10.82 -8.53
N LEU A 43 0.91 10.00 -7.95
CA LEU A 43 2.08 9.49 -8.67
C LEU A 43 1.69 8.59 -9.85
N LEU A 44 0.70 7.71 -9.67
CA LEU A 44 0.19 6.85 -10.74
C LEU A 44 -0.48 7.66 -11.86
N GLU A 45 -1.20 8.74 -11.51
CA GLU A 45 -1.77 9.68 -12.48
C GLU A 45 -0.71 10.44 -13.26
N GLN A 46 0.38 10.87 -12.62
CA GLN A 46 1.52 11.50 -13.31
C GLN A 46 2.18 10.54 -14.29
N ILE A 47 2.30 9.26 -13.94
CA ILE A 47 2.83 8.21 -14.82
C ILE A 47 1.92 7.99 -16.03
N ALA A 48 0.59 8.02 -15.83
CA ALA A 48 -0.42 7.81 -16.87
C ALA A 48 -0.82 9.08 -17.65
N GLY A 49 -0.34 10.25 -17.21
CA GLY A 49 -0.70 11.55 -17.77
C GLY A 49 -0.13 11.81 -19.16
N PRO A 50 -0.51 12.92 -19.80
CA PRO A 50 -0.09 13.28 -21.16
C PRO A 50 1.41 13.57 -21.29
N ASP A 51 2.04 14.05 -20.22
CA ASP A 51 3.51 14.21 -20.10
C ASP A 51 4.18 12.94 -19.53
N GLY A 52 3.36 12.00 -19.07
CA GLY A 52 3.75 10.64 -18.68
C GLY A 52 3.95 9.75 -19.91
N PHE A 53 4.05 8.44 -19.69
CA PHE A 53 4.57 7.50 -20.68
C PHE A 53 4.00 7.67 -22.09
N TYR A 54 4.88 7.49 -23.08
CA TYR A 54 4.53 7.51 -24.49
C TYR A 54 3.26 6.66 -24.73
N PRO A 55 2.29 7.17 -25.52
CA PRO A 55 0.95 6.58 -25.68
C PRO A 55 0.90 5.15 -26.26
N GLN A 56 2.06 4.51 -26.48
CA GLN A 56 2.18 3.17 -27.06
C GLN A 56 2.43 2.05 -26.04
N ASP A 57 2.82 2.35 -24.80
CA ASP A 57 3.08 1.28 -23.83
C ASP A 57 1.80 0.84 -23.11
N LEU A 58 0.95 0.11 -23.86
CA LEU A 58 -0.31 -0.47 -23.35
C LEU A 58 -0.08 -1.29 -22.07
N ARG A 59 1.04 -2.01 -22.00
CA ARG A 59 1.40 -2.84 -20.83
C ARG A 59 1.55 -1.98 -19.59
N LEU A 60 2.25 -0.85 -19.72
CA LEU A 60 2.37 0.05 -18.59
C LEU A 60 1.01 0.64 -18.22
N LYS A 61 0.22 1.11 -19.19
CA LYS A 61 -1.12 1.65 -18.90
C LYS A 61 -1.96 0.65 -18.11
N THR A 62 -1.98 -0.62 -18.52
CA THR A 62 -2.68 -1.69 -17.78
C THR A 62 -2.09 -1.93 -16.39
N THR A 63 -0.77 -1.78 -16.22
CA THR A 63 -0.09 -1.94 -14.93
C THR A 63 -0.46 -0.81 -13.96
N VAL A 64 -0.53 0.43 -14.45
CA VAL A 64 -0.93 1.59 -13.65
C VAL A 64 -2.37 1.45 -13.17
N TYR A 65 -3.29 1.06 -14.06
CA TYR A 65 -4.68 0.79 -13.67
C TYR A 65 -4.77 -0.32 -12.61
N ALA A 66 -4.08 -1.43 -12.81
CA ALA A 66 -4.07 -2.52 -11.83
C ALA A 66 -3.50 -2.08 -10.47
N ALA A 67 -2.48 -1.21 -10.48
CA ALA A 67 -1.91 -0.64 -9.26
C ALA A 67 -2.88 0.29 -8.52
N GLN A 68 -3.68 1.09 -9.25
CA GLN A 68 -4.72 1.94 -8.65
C GLN A 68 -5.81 1.11 -7.96
N GLU A 69 -6.32 0.07 -8.63
CA GLU A 69 -7.34 -0.83 -8.06
C GLU A 69 -6.83 -1.54 -6.79
N LEU A 70 -5.59 -2.05 -6.83
CA LEU A 70 -4.98 -2.71 -5.67
C LEU A 70 -4.80 -1.74 -4.49
N LEU A 71 -4.44 -0.50 -4.76
CA LEU A 71 -4.27 0.53 -3.74
C LEU A 71 -5.61 0.85 -3.04
N ASP A 72 -6.70 0.93 -3.79
CA ASP A 72 -8.04 1.13 -3.24
C ASP A 72 -8.50 -0.04 -2.38
N GLU A 73 -8.26 -1.27 -2.84
CA GLU A 73 -8.51 -2.47 -2.04
C GLU A 73 -7.69 -2.46 -0.74
N MET A 74 -6.42 -2.06 -0.81
CA MET A 74 -5.56 -1.95 0.37
C MET A 74 -6.03 -0.90 1.36
N ALA A 75 -6.54 0.23 0.89
CA ALA A 75 -7.14 1.26 1.75
C ALA A 75 -8.38 0.71 2.50
N VAL A 76 -9.23 -0.06 1.81
CA VAL A 76 -10.39 -0.72 2.43
C VAL A 76 -9.95 -1.72 3.50
N LEU A 77 -8.98 -2.58 3.19
CA LEU A 77 -8.48 -3.58 4.13
C LEU A 77 -7.84 -2.94 5.36
N TYR A 78 -7.10 -1.84 5.18
CA TYR A 78 -6.49 -1.10 6.27
C TYR A 78 -7.52 -0.48 7.22
N ARG A 79 -8.54 0.22 6.66
CA ARG A 79 -9.66 0.76 7.47
C ARG A 79 -10.38 -0.34 8.23
N ARG A 80 -10.61 -1.50 7.60
CA ARG A 80 -11.23 -2.67 8.26
C ARG A 80 -10.36 -3.22 9.39
N ALA A 81 -9.06 -3.33 9.19
CA ALA A 81 -8.14 -3.84 10.21
C ALA A 81 -8.12 -2.93 11.45
N LEU A 82 -8.10 -1.61 11.25
CA LEU A 82 -8.20 -0.65 12.35
C LEU A 82 -9.61 -0.66 12.98
N GLY A 83 -10.67 -0.60 12.19
CA GLY A 83 -12.05 -0.68 12.71
C GLY A 83 -12.33 -1.96 13.51
N ALA A 84 -11.82 -3.12 13.07
CA ALA A 84 -11.94 -4.39 13.79
C ALA A 84 -11.11 -4.42 15.08
N SER A 85 -9.94 -3.77 15.09
CA SER A 85 -9.09 -3.63 16.27
C SER A 85 -9.72 -2.76 17.37
N ALA A 86 -10.66 -1.88 17.04
CA ALA A 86 -11.41 -1.08 18.03
C ALA A 86 -12.54 -1.87 18.72
N VAL A 87 -13.00 -2.99 18.15
CA VAL A 87 -14.12 -3.81 18.70
C VAL A 87 -13.63 -4.88 19.69
N HIS A 88 -12.32 -5.17 19.71
CA HIS A 88 -11.72 -6.21 20.57
C HIS A 88 -10.77 -5.63 21.64
N GLY A 89 -10.83 -4.32 21.91
CA GLY A 89 -10.03 -3.61 22.91
C GLY A 89 -10.83 -3.19 24.13
#